data_AF-A0A075K8T9-F1
#
_entry.id   AF-A0A075K8T9-F1
#
_cell.length_a   1.000
_cell.length_b   1.000
_cell.length_c   1.000
_cell.angle_alpha   90.00
_cell.angle_beta   90.00
_cell.angle_gamma   90.00
#
_symmetry.space_group_name_H-M   'P 1'
#
loop_
_entity.id
_entity.type
_entity.pdbx_description
1 polymer ?
#
loop_
_entity_poly.entity_id
_entity_poly.type
_entity_poly.pdbx_seq_one_letter_code
_entity_poly.pdbx_strand_id
1 'polypeptide(L)'
;MKRIILTSVVAAIGIACIGQAQATVESYTVDLNGYAVIGFVGNTPADYAHAQQQAKSWELQRHLMLKPQSIKAVAIDQSEGVALNDAQLRDAIVKAALAKTP
;
A
#
# COMPACT_ATOMS: atom_id res chain seq x y z
N MET A 1 54.12 -34.02 -13.27
CA MET A 1 53.06 -34.02 -12.24
C MET A 1 51.96 -33.06 -12.69
N LYS A 2 50.73 -33.56 -12.83
CA LYS A 2 49.55 -32.85 -13.36
C LYS A 2 49.10 -31.71 -12.42
N ARG A 3 48.75 -30.54 -12.97
CA ARG A 3 47.99 -29.50 -12.24
C ARG A 3 46.90 -28.88 -13.13
N ILE A 4 45.73 -29.50 -12.97
CA ILE A 4 44.33 -29.04 -12.99
C ILE A 4 44.05 -27.62 -13.51
N ILE A 5 43.26 -27.57 -14.59
CA ILE A 5 42.54 -26.39 -15.11
C ILE A 5 41.34 -26.15 -14.19
N LEU A 6 41.31 -25.00 -13.49
CA LEU A 6 40.12 -24.58 -12.76
C LEU A 6 39.28 -23.67 -13.66
N THR A 7 38.19 -24.26 -14.15
CA THR A 7 37.14 -23.66 -14.95
C THR A 7 36.55 -22.45 -14.23
N SER A 8 36.77 -21.26 -14.78
CA SER A 8 36.14 -20.02 -14.37
C SER A 8 34.66 -20.04 -14.73
N VAL A 9 33.81 -20.43 -13.78
CA VAL A 9 32.35 -20.25 -13.86
C VAL A 9 32.03 -18.83 -13.44
N VAL A 10 31.96 -17.92 -14.41
CA VAL A 10 31.30 -16.62 -14.24
C VAL A 10 29.81 -16.87 -14.47
N ALA A 11 29.10 -17.29 -13.42
CA ALA A 11 27.64 -17.26 -13.41
C ALA A 11 27.20 -15.83 -13.11
N ALA A 12 26.88 -15.12 -14.18
CA ALA A 12 26.29 -13.80 -14.16
C ALA A 12 24.94 -13.81 -13.41
N ILE A 13 24.80 -12.82 -12.51
CA ILE A 13 23.59 -12.03 -12.25
C ILE A 13 22.32 -12.83 -11.89
N GLY A 14 22.01 -12.80 -10.61
CA GLY A 14 20.69 -13.10 -10.09
C GLY A 14 20.39 -12.25 -8.85
N ILE A 15 20.56 -10.94 -8.93
CA ILE A 15 19.96 -10.02 -7.95
C ILE A 15 18.46 -10.04 -8.24
N ALA A 16 17.76 -11.06 -7.75
CA ALA A 16 16.32 -10.98 -7.59
C ALA A 16 16.08 -10.16 -6.32
N CYS A 17 16.07 -8.84 -6.46
CA CYS A 17 15.39 -7.97 -5.51
C CYS A 17 13.91 -8.32 -5.55
N ILE A 18 13.50 -9.38 -4.84
CA ILE A 18 12.08 -9.65 -4.51
C ILE A 18 11.67 -8.74 -3.34
N GLY A 19 12.01 -7.47 -3.45
CA GLY A 19 11.38 -6.40 -2.70
C GLY A 19 10.67 -5.60 -3.76
N GLN A 20 9.39 -5.88 -3.99
CA GLN A 20 8.53 -4.88 -4.59
C GLN A 20 8.65 -3.67 -3.65
N ALA A 21 9.48 -2.70 -4.00
CA ALA A 21 9.36 -1.36 -3.47
C ALA A 21 7.96 -0.93 -3.93
N GLN A 22 6.94 -1.27 -3.14
CA GLN A 22 5.62 -0.72 -3.34
C GLN A 22 5.84 0.76 -3.24
N ALA A 23 5.70 1.46 -4.36
CA ALA A 23 5.61 2.91 -4.37
C ALA A 23 4.60 3.25 -3.28
N THR A 24 5.09 3.77 -2.16
CA THR A 24 4.29 3.96 -0.97
C THR A 24 3.46 5.18 -1.30
N VAL A 25 2.22 4.94 -1.71
CA VAL A 25 1.25 6.02 -1.86
C VAL A 25 1.07 6.68 -0.50
N GLU A 26 0.77 7.96 -0.54
CA GLU A 26 0.58 8.74 0.67
C GLU A 26 -0.54 8.13 1.51
N SER A 27 -0.38 8.12 2.84
CA SER A 27 -1.37 7.52 3.73
C SER A 27 -1.66 8.40 4.94
N TYR A 28 -2.92 8.43 5.32
CA TYR A 28 -3.44 9.26 6.40
C TYR A 28 -4.27 8.40 7.34
N THR A 29 -4.05 8.52 8.64
CA THR A 29 -4.85 7.81 9.65
C THR A 29 -5.80 8.78 10.33
N VAL A 30 -7.09 8.44 10.32
CA VAL A 30 -8.13 9.16 11.06
C VAL A 30 -8.54 8.32 12.27
N ASP A 31 -8.31 8.83 13.47
CA ASP A 31 -8.80 8.24 14.72
C ASP A 31 -10.28 8.63 14.95
N LEU A 32 -11.10 7.63 15.26
CA LEU A 32 -12.53 7.70 15.53
C LEU A 32 -12.85 7.18 16.94
N ASN A 33 -12.03 7.53 17.93
CA ASN A 33 -12.16 7.19 19.35
C ASN A 33 -12.20 5.67 19.60
N GLY A 34 -11.11 4.97 19.24
CA GLY A 34 -10.94 3.53 19.46
C GLY A 34 -11.13 2.66 18.21
N TYR A 35 -11.56 3.27 17.10
CA TYR A 35 -11.46 2.74 15.75
C TYR A 35 -10.63 3.71 14.91
N ALA A 36 -9.86 3.22 13.97
CA ALA A 36 -9.13 4.08 13.04
C ALA A 36 -9.40 3.70 11.58
N VAL A 37 -9.25 4.68 10.70
CA VAL A 37 -9.29 4.46 9.26
C VAL A 37 -7.98 4.92 8.67
N ILE A 38 -7.29 4.05 7.95
CA ILE A 38 -6.16 4.41 7.10
C ILE A 38 -6.64 4.66 5.68
N GLY A 39 -6.47 5.88 5.19
CA GLY A 39 -6.73 6.26 3.81
C GLY A 39 -5.44 6.30 3.01
N PHE A 40 -5.32 5.46 1.99
CA PHE A 40 -4.25 5.51 0.99
C PHE A 40 -4.68 6.44 -0.13
N VAL A 41 -3.89 7.48 -0.45
CA VAL A 41 -4.27 8.55 -1.37
C VAL A 41 -3.52 8.43 -2.68
N GLY A 42 -4.26 8.38 -3.78
CA GLY A 42 -3.70 8.38 -5.13
C GLY A 42 -3.86 9.75 -5.80
N ASN A 43 -2.74 10.44 -6.05
CA ASN A 43 -2.72 11.76 -6.71
C ASN A 43 -2.69 11.68 -8.24
N THR A 44 -2.47 10.49 -8.79
CA THR A 44 -2.57 10.17 -10.22
C THR A 44 -3.38 8.89 -10.40
N PRO A 45 -3.89 8.57 -11.61
CA PRO A 45 -4.63 7.33 -11.83
C PRO A 45 -3.81 6.08 -11.50
N ALA A 46 -2.49 6.13 -11.74
CA ALA A 46 -1.56 5.06 -11.37
C ALA A 46 -1.43 4.93 -9.84
N ASP A 47 -1.27 6.05 -9.14
CA ASP A 47 -1.20 6.05 -7.67
C ASP A 47 -2.52 5.59 -7.05
N TYR A 48 -3.67 5.95 -7.64
CA TYR A 48 -4.96 5.49 -7.15
C TYR A 48 -5.11 3.98 -7.30
N ALA A 49 -4.66 3.38 -8.41
CA ALA A 49 -4.61 1.94 -8.56
C ALA A 49 -3.70 1.29 -7.48
N HIS A 50 -2.56 1.90 -7.16
CA HIS A 50 -1.70 1.44 -6.07
C HIS A 50 -2.36 1.60 -4.69
N ALA A 51 -3.05 2.70 -4.43
CA ALA A 51 -3.82 2.92 -3.20
C ALA A 51 -4.91 1.87 -3.02
N GLN A 52 -5.62 1.52 -4.09
CA GLN A 52 -6.61 0.43 -4.08
C GLN A 52 -5.96 -0.92 -3.74
N GLN A 53 -4.81 -1.23 -4.33
CA GLN A 53 -4.07 -2.46 -4.03
C GLN A 53 -3.62 -2.52 -2.57
N GLN A 54 -3.06 -1.42 -2.04
CA GLN A 54 -2.62 -1.34 -0.64
C GLN A 54 -3.80 -1.46 0.33
N ALA A 55 -4.90 -0.73 0.09
CA ALA A 55 -6.10 -0.82 0.89
C ALA A 55 -6.69 -2.24 0.90
N LYS A 56 -6.70 -2.92 -0.25
CA LYS A 56 -7.19 -4.30 -0.38
C LYS A 56 -6.28 -5.29 0.34
N SER A 57 -4.97 -5.15 0.20
CA SER A 57 -3.97 -5.99 0.88
C SER A 57 -4.09 -5.83 2.40
N TRP A 58 -4.21 -4.59 2.88
CA TRP A 58 -4.40 -4.30 4.29
C TRP A 58 -5.68 -4.93 4.84
N GLU A 59 -6.80 -4.77 4.15
CA GLU A 59 -8.06 -5.41 4.55
C GLU A 59 -7.95 -6.93 4.50
N LEU A 60 -7.29 -7.53 3.50
CA LEU A 60 -7.07 -8.97 3.47
C LEU A 60 -6.27 -9.43 4.69
N GLN A 61 -5.17 -8.75 5.00
CA GLN A 61 -4.36 -9.04 6.19
C GLN A 61 -5.15 -8.83 7.48
N ARG A 62 -6.06 -7.86 7.53
CA ARG A 62 -6.99 -7.67 8.64
C ARG A 62 -7.92 -8.88 8.78
N HIS A 63 -8.55 -9.35 7.71
CA HIS A 63 -9.40 -10.55 7.79
C HIS A 63 -8.63 -11.81 8.21
N LEU A 64 -7.34 -11.89 7.88
CA LEU A 64 -6.43 -12.96 8.33
C LEU A 64 -5.86 -12.74 9.74
N MET A 65 -6.32 -11.72 10.48
CA MET A 65 -5.82 -11.36 11.81
C MET A 65 -4.33 -10.98 11.87
N LEU A 66 -3.73 -10.62 10.74
CA LEU A 66 -2.33 -10.17 10.62
C LEU A 66 -2.19 -8.63 10.78
N LYS A 67 -3.31 -7.92 10.82
CA LYS A 67 -3.39 -6.47 11.11
C LYS A 67 -4.42 -6.21 12.21
N PRO A 68 -4.32 -5.07 12.94
CA PRO A 68 -5.28 -4.72 13.97
C PRO A 68 -6.72 -4.69 13.44
N GLN A 69 -7.64 -5.35 14.15
CA GLN A 69 -9.05 -5.42 13.75
C GLN A 69 -9.78 -4.08 13.89
N SER A 70 -9.24 -3.18 14.71
CA SER A 70 -9.78 -1.83 14.94
C SER A 70 -9.42 -0.82 13.84
N ILE A 71 -8.65 -1.22 12.82
CA ILE A 71 -8.20 -0.32 11.74
C ILE A 71 -8.77 -0.78 10.41
N LYS A 72 -9.53 0.09 9.74
CA LYS A 72 -10.06 -0.15 8.38
C LYS A 72 -9.22 0.58 7.33
N ALA A 73 -8.98 -0.04 6.19
CA ALA A 73 -8.26 0.57 5.07
C ALA A 73 -9.15 0.91 3.87
N VAL A 74 -8.95 2.12 3.35
CA VAL A 74 -9.64 2.67 2.17
C VAL A 74 -8.67 3.33 1.22
N ALA A 75 -9.04 3.39 -0.06
CA ALA A 75 -8.33 4.15 -1.08
C ALA A 75 -9.09 5.44 -1.37
N ILE A 76 -8.37 6.54 -1.54
CA ILE A 76 -8.90 7.87 -1.83
C ILE A 76 -8.38 8.30 -3.19
N ASP A 77 -9.30 8.63 -4.09
CA ASP A 77 -9.00 9.13 -5.42
C ASP A 77 -8.85 10.65 -5.37
N GLN A 78 -7.64 11.14 -5.66
CA GLN A 78 -7.35 12.55 -5.93
C GLN A 78 -6.75 12.73 -7.34
N SER A 79 -6.88 11.73 -8.20
CA SER A 79 -6.25 11.72 -9.53
C SER A 79 -6.84 12.76 -10.50
N GLU A 80 -8.06 13.22 -10.24
CA GLU A 80 -8.77 14.25 -11.02
C GLU A 80 -8.34 15.69 -10.67
N GLY A 81 -7.27 15.87 -9.89
CA GLY A 81 -6.58 17.16 -9.75
C GLY A 81 -7.17 18.13 -8.72
N VAL A 82 -8.14 17.70 -7.91
CA VAL A 82 -8.62 18.48 -6.76
C VAL A 82 -7.89 18.02 -5.50
N ALA A 83 -6.80 18.71 -5.17
CA ALA A 83 -6.14 18.51 -3.89
C ALA A 83 -7.10 18.87 -2.75
N LEU A 84 -7.39 17.91 -1.88
CA LEU A 84 -8.22 18.13 -0.69
C LEU A 84 -7.35 18.75 0.40
N ASN A 85 -7.88 19.74 1.11
CA ASN A 85 -7.26 20.15 2.38
C ASN A 85 -7.48 19.08 3.46
N ASP A 86 -6.77 19.19 4.59
CA ASP A 86 -6.81 18.21 5.68
C ASP A 86 -8.23 17.87 6.17
N ALA A 87 -9.11 18.87 6.27
CA ALA A 87 -10.48 18.66 6.72
C ALA A 87 -11.30 17.88 5.68
N GLN A 88 -11.16 18.24 4.40
CA GLN A 88 -11.81 17.54 3.29
C GLN A 88 -11.27 16.12 3.12
N LEU A 89 -9.96 15.93 3.29
CA LEU A 89 -9.33 14.61 3.22
C LEU A 89 -9.80 13.72 4.36
N ARG A 90 -9.88 14.25 5.59
CA ARG A 90 -10.45 13.53 6.73
C ARG A 90 -11.89 13.10 6.46
N ASP A 91 -12.74 14.01 5.96
CA ASP A 91 -14.13 13.69 5.62
C ASP A 91 -14.22 12.63 4.52
N ALA A 92 -13.40 12.74 3.47
CA ALA A 92 -13.34 11.75 2.39
C ALA A 92 -12.93 10.37 2.90
N ILE A 93 -11.96 10.28 3.80
CA ILE A 93 -11.52 9.02 4.42
C ILE A 93 -12.65 8.38 5.23
N VAL A 94 -13.30 9.17 6.08
CA VAL A 94 -14.42 8.67 6.90
C VAL A 94 -15.58 8.24 6.01
N LYS A 95 -15.97 9.06 5.03
CA LYS A 95 -17.05 8.75 4.09
C LYS A 95 -16.77 7.49 3.28
N ALA A 96 -15.54 7.32 2.78
CA ALA A 96 -15.14 6.11 2.07
C ALA A 96 -15.19 4.86 2.98
N ALA A 97 -14.82 5.00 4.26
CA ALA A 97 -14.91 3.91 5.22
C ALA A 97 -16.35 3.51 5.53
N LEU A 98 -17.28 4.46 5.55
CA LEU A 98 -18.70 4.22 5.78
C LEU A 98 -19.40 3.63 4.54
N ALA A 99 -19.01 4.04 3.33
CA ALA A 99 -19.58 3.55 2.08
C ALA A 99 -19.22 2.08 1.80
N LYS A 100 -18.06 1.63 2.27
CA LYS A 100 -17.59 0.25 2.12
C LYS A 100 -18.29 -0.62 3.17
N THR A 101 -19.40 -1.28 2.84
CA THR A 101 -20.02 -2.27 3.73
C THR A 101 -19.06 -3.42 4.05
N PRO A 102 -19.20 -4.07 5.23
CA PRO A 102 -18.34 -5.19 5.65
C PRO A 102 -18.26 -6.32 4.62
#